data_AF-A0AAW8KE46-F1
#
_entry.id   AF-A0AAW8KE46-F1
#
_cell.length_a   1.000
_cell.length_b   1.000
_cell.length_c   1.000
_cell.angle_alpha   90.00
_cell.angle_beta   90.00
_cell.angle_gamma   90.00
#
_symmetry.space_group_name_H-M   'P 1'
#
loop_
_entity.id
_entity.type
_entity.pdbx_description
1 polymer ?
#
loop_
_entity_poly.entity_id
_entity_poly.type
_entity_poly.pdbx_seq_one_letter_code
_entity_poly.pdbx_strand_id
1 'polypeptide(L)' 'LTMNEIIKLMVGRELTNRYPVKDNKIGDVLLKVENLGGEYTNLTDVSFEANRGEILGVAGLDGSGRT' A
#
# COMPACT_ATOMS: atom_id res chain seq x y z
N LEU A 1 -9.85 -16.21 27.74
CA LEU A 1 -9.15 -16.38 26.46
C LEU A 1 -8.38 -15.11 26.16
N THR A 2 -7.07 -15.21 25.98
CA THR A 2 -6.20 -14.12 25.53
C THR A 2 -6.38 -13.88 24.03
N MET A 3 -6.03 -12.70 23.54
CA MET A 3 -6.07 -12.40 22.10
C MET A 3 -5.27 -13.40 21.27
N ASN A 4 -4.14 -13.89 21.78
CA ASN A 4 -3.33 -14.89 21.09
C ASN A 4 -4.02 -16.26 21.02
N GLU A 5 -4.77 -16.65 22.05
CA GLU A 5 -5.58 -17.88 22.03
C GLU A 5 -6.74 -17.77 21.04
N ILE A 6 -7.42 -16.62 20.98
CA ILE A 6 -8.50 -16.38 20.01
C ILE A 6 -7.97 -16.46 18.58
N ILE A 7 -6.83 -15.80 18.31
CA ILE A 7 -6.20 -15.82 16.98
C ILE A 7 -5.74 -17.24 16.62
N LYS A 8 -5.18 -18.00 17.56
CA LYS A 8 -4.78 -19.40 17.33
C LYS A 8 -5.97 -20.28 16.95
N LEU A 9 -7.12 -20.06 17.60
CA LEU A 9 -8.36 -20.78 17.30
C LEU A 9 -8.95 -20.38 15.93
N MET A 10 -8.79 -19.12 15.52
CA MET A 10 -9.26 -18.63 14.20
C MET A 10 -8.41 -19.13 13.03
N VAL A 11 -7.09 -19.21 13.19
CA VAL A 11 -6.15 -19.45 12.08
C VAL A 11 -5.45 -20.81 12.18
N GLY A 12 -5.69 -21.59 13.24
CA GLY A 12 -5.19 -22.96 13.43
C GLY A 12 -3.69 -23.06 13.76
N ARG A 13 -2.99 -21.95 13.94
CA ARG A 13 -1.55 -21.88 14.25
C ARG A 13 -1.23 -20.72 15.17
N GLU A 14 -0.13 -20.84 15.91
CA GLU A 14 0.36 -19.69 16.68
C GLU A 14 0.87 -18.59 15.75
N LEU A 15 0.43 -17.36 16.01
CA LEU A 15 0.84 -16.19 15.24
C LEU A 15 2.13 -15.61 15.83
N THR A 16 3.26 -16.28 15.58
CA THR A 16 4.58 -15.85 16.09
C THR A 16 5.22 -14.75 15.22
N ASN A 17 4.84 -14.65 13.95
CA ASN A 17 5.44 -13.72 12.98
C ASN A 17 4.41 -12.71 12.46
N ARG A 18 3.99 -11.78 13.33
CA ARG A 18 2.95 -10.79 13.01
C ARG A 18 3.38 -9.83 11.88
N TYR A 19 4.68 -9.63 11.69
CA TYR A 19 5.26 -8.81 10.62
C TYR A 19 6.45 -9.54 10.00
N PRO A 20 6.25 -10.31 8.91
CA PRO A 20 7.36 -10.96 8.24
C PRO A 20 8.39 -9.94 7.73
N VAL A 21 9.64 -10.38 7.64
CA VAL A 21 10.73 -9.57 7.10
C VAL A 21 10.41 -9.22 5.64
N LYS A 22 10.56 -7.94 5.30
CA LYS A 22 10.44 -7.44 3.94
C LYS A 22 11.72 -7.76 3.18
N ASP A 23 11.64 -8.58 2.15
CA ASP A 23 12.76 -8.99 1.30
C ASP A 23 12.76 -8.31 -0.08
N ASN A 24 11.81 -7.41 -0.32
CA ASN A 24 11.68 -6.66 -1.55
C ASN A 24 12.86 -5.70 -1.75
N LYS A 25 13.46 -5.75 -2.95
CA LYS A 25 14.55 -4.87 -3.38
C LYS A 25 14.00 -3.84 -4.36
N ILE A 26 14.27 -2.57 -4.08
CA ILE A 26 13.89 -1.46 -4.95
C ILE A 26 14.86 -1.42 -6.14
N GLY A 27 14.32 -1.48 -7.36
CA GLY A 27 15.05 -1.36 -8.62
C GLY A 27 14.75 -0.06 -9.35
N ASP A 28 14.94 -0.02 -10.67
CA ASP A 28 14.70 1.17 -11.48
C ASP A 28 13.21 1.54 -11.57
N VAL A 29 12.94 2.77 -12.02
CA VAL A 29 11.59 3.29 -12.27
C VAL A 29 10.84 2.34 -13.21
N LEU A 30 9.72 1.82 -12.74
CA LEU A 30 8.84 0.94 -13.50
C LEU A 30 7.64 1.69 -14.07
N LEU A 31 7.13 2.66 -13.32
CA LEU A 31 6.02 3.52 -13.70
C LEU A 31 6.41 4.97 -13.45
N LYS A 32 6.25 5.81 -14.47
CA LYS A 32 6.38 7.27 -14.36
C LYS A 32 5.07 7.90 -14.80
N VAL A 33 4.48 8.71 -13.93
CA VAL A 33 3.25 9.47 -14.16
C VAL A 33 3.60 10.94 -14.12
N GLU A 34 3.19 11.68 -15.15
CA GLU A 34 3.44 13.11 -15.27
C GLU A 34 2.14 13.83 -15.62
N ASN A 35 1.85 14.91 -14.90
CA ASN A 35 0.74 15.83 -15.13
C ASN A 35 -0.63 15.14 -15.24
N LEU A 36 -0.88 14.12 -14.42
CA LEU A 36 -2.15 13.41 -14.38
C LEU A 36 -3.24 14.32 -13.82
N GLY A 37 -4.35 14.44 -14.56
CA GLY A 37 -5.58 15.09 -14.11
C GLY A 37 -6.80 14.24 -14.45
N GLY A 38 -7.88 14.42 -13.70
CA GLY A 38 -9.16 13.74 -13.95
C GLY A 38 -10.19 14.71 -14.51
N GLU A 39 -10.91 14.31 -15.56
CA GLU A 39 -11.95 15.15 -16.18
C GLU A 39 -13.16 15.37 -15.26
N TYR A 40 -13.49 14.37 -14.45
CA TYR A 40 -14.64 14.38 -13.54
C TYR A 40 -14.23 14.37 -12.06
N THR A 41 -12.94 14.56 -11.77
CA THR A 41 -12.40 14.61 -10.41
C THR A 41 -11.65 15.93 -10.20
N ASN A 42 -11.47 16.34 -8.94
CA ASN A 42 -10.66 17.51 -8.61
C ASN A 42 -9.14 17.22 -8.66
N LEU A 43 -8.74 16.10 -9.27
CA LEU A 43 -7.35 15.72 -9.38
C LEU A 43 -6.69 16.54 -10.48
N THR A 44 -5.68 17.31 -10.12
CA THR A 44 -4.94 18.16 -11.06
C THR A 44 -3.45 18.05 -10.81
N ASP A 45 -2.68 18.02 -11.89
CA ASP A 45 -1.22 18.11 -11.89
C ASP A 45 -0.49 17.11 -10.99
N VAL A 46 -0.91 15.84 -11.04
CA VAL A 46 -0.30 14.77 -10.24
C VAL A 46 0.85 14.11 -10.99
N SER A 47 2.04 14.14 -10.40
CA SER A 47 3.25 13.49 -10.93
C SER A 47 3.93 12.64 -9.86
N PHE A 48 4.23 11.38 -10.19
CA PHE A 48 4.95 10.47 -9.30
C PHE A 48 5.63 9.34 -10.09
N GLU A 49 6.57 8.67 -9.42
CA GLU A 49 7.25 7.50 -9.94
C GLU A 49 7.05 6.32 -8.99
N ALA A 50 6.96 5.11 -9.54
CA ALA A 50 6.99 3.87 -8.76
C ALA A 50 8.11 2.98 -9.28
N ASN A 51 8.99 2.57 -8.39
CA ASN A 51 10.15 1.75 -8.70
C ASN A 51 9.80 0.26 -8.71
N ARG A 52 10.58 -0.53 -9.44
CA ARG A 52 10.41 -1.99 -9.45
C ARG A 52 10.60 -2.56 -8.03
N GLY A 53 9.63 -3.33 -7.55
CA GLY A 53 9.69 -3.94 -6.21
C GLY A 53 9.34 -2.99 -5.05
N GLU A 54 8.98 -1.74 -5.35
CA GLU A 54 8.46 -0.78 -4.38
C GLU A 54 6.97 -1.01 -4.13
N ILE A 55 6.54 -0.84 -2.88
CA ILE A 55 5.12 -0.77 -2.52
C ILE A 55 4.79 0.71 -2.33
N LEU A 56 4.14 1.30 -3.34
CA LEU A 56 3.66 2.68 -3.28
C LEU A 56 2.25 2.73 -2.70
N GLY A 57 2.05 3.50 -1.63
CA GLY A 57 0.76 3.73 -1.01
C GLY A 57 0.23 5.13 -1.29
N VAL A 58 -1.01 5.23 -1.78
CA VAL A 58 -1.71 6.51 -1.98
C VAL A 58 -2.69 6.72 -0.83
N ALA A 59 -2.59 7.86 -0.14
CA ALA A 59 -3.44 8.21 1.00
C ALA A 59 -3.86 9.68 0.94
N GLY A 60 -4.96 10.00 1.62
CA GLY A 60 -5.51 11.37 1.66
C GLY A 60 -6.64 11.49 2.70
N LEU A 61 -7.39 12.60 2.67
CA LEU A 61 -8.64 12.77 3.41
C LEU A 61 -9.84 12.26 2.60
N ASP A 62 -11.04 12.25 3.17
CA ASP A 62 -12.24 11.96 2.38
C ASP A 62 -12.44 13.03 1.31
N GLY A 63 -12.83 12.62 0.10
CA GLY A 63 -12.94 13.52 -1.07
C GLY A 63 -11.60 14.00 -1.65
N SER A 64 -10.45 13.48 -1.22
CA SER A 64 -9.12 13.89 -1.72
C SER A 64 -8.77 13.45 -3.15
N GLY A 65 -9.64 12.67 -3.82
CA GLY A 65 -9.36 12.15 -5.16
C GLY A 65 -8.45 10.92 -5.19
N ARG A 66 -8.37 10.16 -4.08
CA ARG A 66 -7.60 8.90 -4.01
C ARG A 66 -8.24 7.72 -4.77
N THR A 67 -9.51 7.83 -5.16
CA THR A 67 -10.34 6.83 -5.87
C THR A 67 -11.04 7.54 -7.02
#